data_AF-A0A371PW21-F1
#
_entry.id   AF-A0A371PW21-F1
#
_cell.length_a   1.000
_cell.length_b   1.000
_cell.length_c   1.000
_cell.angle_alpha   90.00
_cell.angle_beta   90.00
_cell.angle_gamma   90.00
#
_symmetry.space_group_name_H-M   'P 1'
#
loop_
_entity.id
_entity.type
_entity.pdbx_description
1 polymer ?
#
loop_
_entity_poly.entity_id
_entity_poly.type
_entity_poly.pdbx_seq_one_letter_code
_entity_poly.pdbx_strand_id
1 'polypeptide(L)'
;MSGTVGVGPRYDGGVGGTGGAGGDGQGFGGGRGDGAGDDAEALLRARLRRADEEIETPPGLWDRIKEPDVRPAPALAPLPRRRPYVVALAVAAAVAAVALGVWWLVRPGPVTLQPAGPPPTVKITVYNSEKACRAGRSLECALRLARDPRTTYAARDNAAGRVWHGDDLSARCVVTDGRMVRDEAGITSTRWYLVISGQGVQGWLPGVRTRNTREVPVCPTGV
;
A
#
# COMPACT_ATOMS: atom_id res chain seq x y z
N MET A 1 24.64 36.49 -38.38
CA MET A 1 24.92 35.04 -38.41
C MET A 1 23.58 34.34 -38.24
N SER A 2 23.06 33.76 -39.32
CA SER A 2 21.69 33.24 -39.44
C SER A 2 21.67 31.71 -39.47
N GLY A 3 20.64 31.14 -38.84
CA GLY A 3 19.99 29.86 -39.16
C GLY A 3 20.76 28.58 -38.79
N THR A 4 20.14 27.42 -38.62
CA THR A 4 18.72 26.99 -38.62
C THR A 4 18.69 25.50 -38.19
N VAL A 5 17.50 25.06 -37.79
CA VAL A 5 17.07 23.73 -37.31
C VAL A 5 17.38 22.57 -38.28
N GLY A 6 17.61 21.36 -37.77
CA GLY A 6 17.66 20.10 -38.52
C GLY A 6 16.78 19.01 -37.91
N VAL A 7 15.79 18.54 -38.68
CA VAL A 7 14.75 17.56 -38.35
C VAL A 7 15.12 16.17 -38.90
N GLY A 8 14.97 15.14 -38.06
CA GLY A 8 14.44 13.79 -38.36
C GLY A 8 15.36 12.72 -38.99
N PRO A 9 15.16 11.44 -38.64
CA PRO A 9 15.39 10.34 -39.56
C PRO A 9 14.08 9.67 -40.00
N ARG A 10 14.13 9.23 -41.25
CA ARG A 10 13.06 8.65 -42.07
C ARG A 10 12.90 7.16 -41.77
N TYR A 11 11.68 6.68 -41.94
CA TYR A 11 11.35 5.28 -42.15
C TYR A 11 11.86 4.88 -43.54
N ASP A 12 12.63 3.79 -43.60
CA ASP A 12 12.84 3.00 -44.81
C ASP A 12 12.31 1.59 -44.57
N GLY A 13 11.33 1.21 -45.39
CA GLY A 13 10.88 -0.17 -45.52
C GLY A 13 11.79 -0.95 -46.48
N GLY A 14 11.96 -2.24 -46.20
CA GLY A 14 12.64 -3.18 -47.07
C GLY A 14 11.92 -4.53 -47.03
N VAL A 15 11.48 -4.99 -48.20
CA VAL A 15 10.62 -6.15 -48.44
C VAL A 15 11.46 -7.28 -49.06
N GLY A 16 11.10 -8.54 -48.75
CA GLY A 16 11.45 -9.74 -49.54
C GLY A 16 12.48 -10.67 -48.86
N GLY A 17 12.35 -11.99 -48.85
CA GLY A 17 11.35 -12.90 -49.39
C GLY A 17 11.72 -14.36 -49.05
N THR A 18 10.69 -15.21 -49.02
CA THR A 18 10.63 -16.64 -49.38
C THR A 18 11.65 -17.68 -48.84
N GLY A 19 11.12 -18.66 -48.10
CA GLY A 19 11.28 -20.09 -48.44
C GLY A 19 12.16 -20.94 -47.50
N GLY A 20 11.62 -22.09 -47.05
CA GLY A 20 12.42 -23.23 -46.60
C GLY A 20 11.96 -23.88 -45.29
N ALA A 21 11.66 -25.18 -45.36
CA ALA A 21 11.07 -25.99 -44.31
C ALA A 21 12.08 -26.52 -43.27
N GLY A 22 11.54 -26.86 -42.09
CA GLY A 22 11.96 -28.05 -41.33
C GLY A 22 12.84 -27.83 -40.10
N GLY A 23 12.38 -28.34 -38.96
CA GLY A 23 13.27 -28.84 -37.90
C GLY A 23 13.30 -28.04 -36.60
N ASP A 24 12.48 -28.50 -35.65
CA ASP A 24 12.77 -28.65 -34.22
C ASP A 24 13.50 -27.52 -33.48
N GLY A 25 12.68 -26.71 -32.82
CA GLY A 25 13.11 -25.84 -31.73
C GLY A 25 11.88 -25.30 -31.01
N GLN A 26 11.29 -26.07 -30.08
CA GLN A 26 10.34 -25.52 -29.12
C GLN A 26 11.10 -24.54 -28.21
N GLY A 27 11.18 -23.30 -28.68
CA GLY A 27 11.63 -22.17 -27.91
C GLY A 27 10.68 -21.95 -26.73
N PHE A 28 11.27 -21.84 -25.55
CA PHE A 28 10.63 -21.40 -24.33
C PHE A 28 9.91 -20.07 -24.56
N GLY A 29 8.60 -20.14 -24.71
CA GLY A 29 7.71 -19.00 -24.79
C GLY A 29 6.50 -19.25 -23.90
N GLY A 30 6.39 -18.48 -22.83
CA GLY A 30 5.22 -18.53 -21.95
C GLY A 30 5.49 -18.01 -20.55
N GLY A 31 6.01 -16.78 -20.45
CA GLY A 31 6.01 -16.02 -19.21
C GLY A 31 4.58 -15.97 -18.66
N ARG A 32 4.41 -16.51 -17.46
CA ARG A 32 3.11 -16.58 -16.78
C ARG A 32 3.34 -16.18 -15.34
N GLY A 33 2.91 -14.96 -14.98
CA GLY A 33 2.62 -14.70 -13.58
C GLY A 33 2.67 -13.28 -13.00
N ASP A 34 2.72 -12.18 -13.77
CA ASP A 34 2.72 -10.82 -13.16
C ASP A 34 1.55 -9.91 -13.57
N GLY A 35 0.53 -10.44 -14.28
CA GLY A 35 -0.55 -9.61 -14.83
C GLY A 35 -1.40 -8.85 -13.79
N ALA A 36 -1.55 -9.37 -12.57
CA ALA A 36 -2.40 -8.72 -11.56
C ALA A 36 -1.76 -7.45 -10.96
N GLY A 37 -0.42 -7.36 -10.92
CA GLY A 37 0.30 -6.17 -10.46
C GLY A 37 0.28 -5.06 -11.50
N ASP A 38 0.49 -5.43 -12.76
CA ASP A 38 0.48 -4.52 -13.91
C ASP A 38 -0.93 -3.91 -14.13
N ASP A 39 -1.99 -4.72 -13.95
CA ASP A 39 -3.37 -4.26 -14.04
C ASP A 39 -3.74 -3.24 -12.94
N ALA A 40 -3.28 -3.48 -11.70
CA ALA A 40 -3.52 -2.58 -10.58
C ALA A 40 -2.77 -1.24 -10.78
N GLU A 41 -1.55 -1.29 -11.30
CA GLU A 41 -0.77 -0.11 -11.62
C GLU A 41 -1.40 0.70 -12.77
N ALA A 42 -1.90 0.02 -13.81
CA ALA A 42 -2.61 0.66 -14.90
C ALA A 42 -3.90 1.36 -14.42
N LEU A 43 -4.66 0.72 -13.53
CA LEU A 43 -5.85 1.31 -12.91
C LEU A 43 -5.52 2.54 -12.05
N LEU A 44 -4.42 2.49 -11.30
CA LEU A 44 -3.98 3.63 -10.48
C LEU A 44 -3.56 4.81 -11.35
N ARG A 45 -2.77 4.56 -12.42
CA ARG A 45 -2.37 5.61 -13.37
C ARG A 45 -3.57 6.24 -14.07
N ALA A 46 -4.58 5.44 -14.42
CA ALA A 46 -5.82 5.94 -15.02
C ALA A 46 -6.60 6.85 -14.05
N ARG A 47 -6.70 6.47 -12.77
CA ARG A 47 -7.35 7.31 -11.74
C ARG A 47 -6.61 8.61 -11.50
N LEU A 48 -5.28 8.58 -11.47
CA LEU A 48 -4.46 9.78 -11.27
C LEU A 48 -4.62 10.77 -12.43
N ARG A 49 -4.62 10.30 -13.68
CA ARG A 49 -4.86 11.17 -14.85
C ARG A 49 -6.23 11.84 -14.78
N ARG A 50 -7.26 11.08 -14.43
CA ARG A 50 -8.61 11.62 -14.27
C ARG A 50 -8.67 12.70 -13.18
N ALA A 51 -8.00 12.47 -12.05
CA ALA A 51 -7.95 13.45 -10.98
C ALA A 51 -7.19 14.73 -11.40
N ASP A 52 -6.12 14.60 -12.19
CA ASP A 52 -5.35 15.73 -12.70
C ASP A 52 -6.15 16.55 -13.73
N GLU A 53 -6.92 15.87 -14.59
CA GLU A 53 -7.87 16.50 -15.53
C GLU A 53 -9.00 17.26 -14.81
N GLU A 54 -9.39 16.83 -13.62
CA GLU A 54 -10.41 17.50 -12.78
C GLU A 54 -9.86 18.76 -12.06
N ILE A 55 -8.53 18.98 -12.05
CA ILE A 55 -7.92 20.16 -11.42
C ILE A 55 -7.95 21.33 -12.40
N GLU A 56 -9.00 22.16 -12.29
CA GLU A 56 -9.02 23.47 -12.95
C GLU A 56 -8.18 24.49 -12.16
N THR A 57 -7.32 25.22 -12.88
CA THR A 57 -6.58 26.33 -12.28
C THR A 57 -7.52 27.54 -12.12
N PRO A 58 -7.68 28.12 -10.92
CA PRO A 58 -8.60 29.23 -10.73
C PRO A 58 -8.18 30.46 -11.57
N PRO A 59 -9.15 31.21 -12.13
CA PRO A 59 -8.85 32.37 -12.97
C PRO A 59 -8.05 33.42 -12.18
N GLY A 60 -7.03 33.99 -12.83
CA GLY A 60 -6.15 35.01 -12.22
C GLY A 60 -5.15 34.49 -11.18
N LEU A 61 -4.97 33.16 -11.05
CA LEU A 61 -3.87 32.59 -10.24
C LEU A 61 -2.51 33.02 -10.80
N TRP A 62 -2.32 32.88 -12.11
CA TRP A 62 -1.05 33.21 -12.78
C TRP A 62 -0.78 34.71 -12.85
N ASP A 63 -1.82 35.54 -12.88
CA ASP A 63 -1.68 37.01 -12.82
C ASP A 63 -1.26 37.49 -11.43
N ARG A 64 -1.57 36.72 -10.37
CA ARG A 64 -1.07 36.96 -9.00
C ARG A 64 0.36 36.48 -8.80
N ILE A 65 0.76 35.40 -9.48
CA ILE A 65 2.11 34.83 -9.36
C ILE A 65 3.12 35.52 -10.29
N LYS A 66 2.66 36.15 -11.38
CA LYS A 66 3.50 37.10 -12.11
C LYS A 66 3.86 38.23 -11.18
N GLU A 67 5.10 38.19 -10.69
CA GLU A 67 5.79 39.29 -10.04
C GLU A 67 5.42 40.60 -10.74
N PRO A 68 5.11 41.67 -9.98
CA PRO A 68 4.80 42.96 -10.60
C PRO A 68 5.98 43.35 -11.49
N ASP A 69 5.68 43.50 -12.77
CA ASP A 69 6.59 43.95 -13.82
C ASP A 69 7.29 45.22 -13.32
N VAL A 70 8.56 45.10 -12.95
CA VAL A 70 9.40 46.25 -12.59
C VAL A 70 9.62 47.01 -13.89
N ARG A 71 8.67 47.90 -14.21
CA ARG A 71 8.84 48.86 -15.29
C ARG A 71 10.10 49.67 -15.01
N PRO A 72 11.07 49.73 -15.93
CA PRO A 72 12.17 50.68 -15.81
C PRO A 72 11.58 52.08 -15.92
N ALA A 73 11.67 52.87 -14.85
CA ALA A 73 11.38 54.30 -14.89
C ALA A 73 12.30 54.97 -15.91
N PRO A 74 11.83 55.99 -16.66
CA PRO A 74 12.64 56.62 -17.70
C PRO A 74 13.88 57.26 -17.07
N ALA A 75 14.99 57.15 -17.80
CA ALA A 75 16.28 57.68 -17.41
C ALA A 75 16.20 59.18 -17.13
N LEU A 76 16.40 59.54 -15.86
CA LEU A 76 16.87 60.88 -15.49
C LEU A 76 18.36 60.80 -15.15
N ALA A 77 19.08 61.69 -15.80
CA ALA A 77 20.53 61.83 -15.86
C ALA A 77 21.19 62.06 -14.47
N PRO A 78 22.53 61.94 -14.39
CA PRO A 78 23.23 61.56 -13.18
C PRO A 78 23.55 62.76 -12.29
N LEU A 79 23.40 62.63 -10.97
CA LEU A 79 24.12 63.47 -10.00
C LEU A 79 24.53 62.69 -8.75
N PRO A 80 25.65 63.08 -8.11
CA PRO A 80 26.46 62.20 -7.28
C PRO A 80 26.02 62.24 -5.83
N ARG A 81 25.79 61.06 -5.23
CA ARG A 81 26.03 60.87 -3.79
C ARG A 81 26.13 59.39 -3.46
N ARG A 82 27.36 58.92 -3.26
CA ARG A 82 27.73 57.54 -2.89
C ARG A 82 27.28 57.13 -1.47
N ARG A 83 26.06 57.46 -1.03
CA ARG A 83 25.58 57.13 0.34
C ARG A 83 24.23 56.40 0.49
N PRO A 84 23.27 56.35 -0.46
CA PRO A 84 22.02 55.60 -0.25
C PRO A 84 22.15 54.10 -0.58
N TYR A 85 23.11 53.71 -1.42
CA TYR A 85 23.31 52.31 -1.82
C TYR A 85 23.79 51.40 -0.67
N VAL A 86 24.59 51.95 0.26
CA VAL A 86 25.09 51.18 1.41
C VAL A 86 23.96 50.87 2.40
N VAL A 87 23.03 51.82 2.59
CA VAL A 87 21.87 51.63 3.45
C VAL A 87 20.91 50.61 2.84
N ALA A 88 20.65 50.69 1.53
CA ALA A 88 19.79 49.72 0.84
C ALA A 88 20.37 48.30 0.89
N LEU A 89 21.68 48.13 0.72
CA LEU A 89 22.36 46.83 0.84
C LEU A 89 22.33 46.29 2.27
N ALA A 90 22.50 47.15 3.28
CA ALA A 90 22.43 46.73 4.68
C ALA A 90 21.03 46.23 5.06
N VAL A 91 19.97 46.92 4.59
CA VAL A 91 18.59 46.49 4.82
C VAL A 91 18.29 45.17 4.11
N ALA A 92 18.71 45.03 2.85
CA ALA A 92 18.52 43.78 2.10
C ALA A 92 19.23 42.59 2.75
N ALA A 93 20.47 42.79 3.22
CA ALA A 93 21.22 41.76 3.93
C ALA A 93 20.57 41.36 5.27
N ALA A 94 20.04 42.33 6.02
CA ALA A 94 19.31 42.06 7.26
C ALA A 94 18.03 41.24 7.01
N VAL A 95 17.26 41.59 5.98
CA VAL A 95 16.04 40.84 5.60
C VAL A 95 16.40 39.41 5.17
N ALA A 96 17.44 39.24 4.36
CA ALA A 96 17.91 37.92 3.94
C ALA A 96 18.38 37.06 5.13
N ALA A 97 19.10 37.65 6.08
CA ALA A 97 19.55 36.95 7.29
C ALA A 97 18.37 36.51 8.17
N VAL A 98 17.35 37.36 8.33
CA VAL A 98 16.14 37.01 9.09
C VAL A 98 15.36 35.91 8.36
N ALA A 99 15.17 36.01 7.05
CA ALA A 99 14.46 35.01 6.26
C ALA A 99 15.18 33.64 6.31
N LEU A 100 16.51 33.63 6.19
CA LEU A 100 17.32 32.41 6.30
C LEU A 100 17.30 31.83 7.72
N GLY A 101 17.33 32.67 8.75
CA GLY A 101 17.22 32.24 10.15
C GLY A 101 15.85 31.62 10.47
N VAL A 102 14.77 32.26 10.03
CA VAL A 102 13.40 31.74 10.16
C VAL A 102 13.25 30.43 9.38
N TRP A 103 13.75 30.38 8.14
CA TRP A 103 13.74 29.16 7.35
C TRP A 103 14.51 28.03 8.03
N TRP A 104 15.67 28.32 8.65
CA TRP A 104 16.44 27.34 9.41
C TRP A 104 15.71 26.83 10.66
N LEU A 105 15.02 27.72 11.38
CA LEU A 105 14.25 27.38 12.58
C LEU A 105 12.99 26.56 12.26
N VAL A 106 12.36 26.81 11.12
CA VAL A 106 11.10 26.16 10.72
C VAL A 106 11.34 25.00 9.76
N ARG A 107 12.59 24.60 9.48
CA ARG A 107 12.86 23.45 8.60
C ARG A 107 12.10 22.23 9.13
N PRO A 108 11.11 21.70 8.39
CA PRO A 108 10.50 20.45 8.77
C PRO A 108 11.60 19.40 8.77
N GLY A 109 11.83 18.80 9.94
CA GLY A 109 12.78 17.70 10.06
C GLY A 109 12.41 16.59 9.09
N PRO A 110 13.37 15.75 8.66
CA PRO A 110 13.07 14.59 7.84
C PRO A 110 11.99 13.76 8.55
N VAL A 111 10.84 13.62 7.87
CA VAL A 111 9.74 12.81 8.37
C VAL A 111 10.22 11.37 8.29
N THR A 112 10.70 10.84 9.42
CA THR A 112 11.00 9.42 9.55
C THR A 112 9.68 8.68 9.50
N LEU A 113 9.32 8.15 8.32
CA LEU A 113 8.23 7.19 8.17
C LEU A 113 8.67 5.92 8.90
N GLN A 114 8.30 5.80 10.16
CA GLN A 114 8.48 4.57 10.90
C GLN A 114 7.63 3.49 10.21
N PRO A 115 8.21 2.34 9.80
CA PRO A 115 7.41 1.24 9.29
C PRO A 115 6.33 0.90 10.32
N ALA A 116 5.08 0.81 9.88
CA ALA A 116 4.00 0.38 10.75
C ALA A 116 4.43 -0.95 11.39
N GLY A 117 4.49 -0.97 12.73
CA GLY A 117 4.81 -2.20 13.46
C GLY A 117 3.84 -3.33 13.08
N PRO A 118 4.15 -4.58 13.46
CA PRO A 118 3.25 -5.69 13.21
C PRO A 118 1.82 -5.33 13.65
N PRO A 119 0.80 -5.60 12.82
CA PRO A 119 -0.56 -5.23 13.15
C PRO A 119 -0.95 -5.84 14.50
N PRO A 120 -1.71 -5.10 15.33
CA PRO A 120 -2.03 -5.53 16.69
C PRO A 120 -2.74 -6.88 16.64
N THR A 121 -2.22 -7.85 17.40
CA THR A 121 -2.83 -9.18 17.55
C THR A 121 -3.46 -9.34 18.93
N VAL A 122 -4.60 -10.00 18.98
CA VAL A 122 -5.30 -10.32 20.22
C VAL A 122 -5.06 -11.79 20.56
N LYS A 123 -4.59 -12.06 21.78
CA LYS A 123 -4.47 -13.45 22.25
C LYS A 123 -5.84 -14.07 22.44
N ILE A 124 -6.06 -15.24 21.86
CA ILE A 124 -7.24 -16.07 22.06
C ILE A 124 -6.82 -17.48 22.42
N THR A 125 -7.60 -18.14 23.26
CA THR A 125 -7.33 -19.53 23.67
C THR A 125 -8.28 -20.48 22.96
N VAL A 126 -7.74 -21.61 22.51
CA VAL A 126 -8.50 -22.67 21.84
C VAL A 126 -9.35 -23.43 22.86
N TYR A 127 -10.62 -23.60 22.52
CA TYR A 127 -11.60 -24.29 23.35
C TYR A 127 -12.14 -25.53 22.64
N ASN A 128 -12.00 -26.70 23.27
CA ASN A 128 -12.67 -27.93 22.85
C ASN A 128 -13.89 -28.18 23.77
N SER A 129 -15.07 -28.26 23.15
CA SER A 129 -16.36 -28.59 23.77
C SER A 129 -16.33 -29.97 24.41
N GLU A 130 -15.67 -30.94 23.79
CA GLU A 130 -15.58 -32.31 24.30
C GLU A 130 -14.69 -32.38 25.54
N LYS A 131 -15.27 -32.78 26.67
CA LYS A 131 -14.58 -32.81 27.97
C LYS A 131 -13.36 -33.74 27.95
N ALA A 132 -13.45 -34.89 27.27
CA ALA A 132 -12.34 -35.85 27.15
C ALA A 132 -11.12 -35.25 26.46
N CYS A 133 -11.33 -34.36 25.49
CA CYS A 133 -10.27 -33.73 24.71
C CYS A 133 -9.73 -32.43 25.30
N ARG A 134 -10.12 -32.07 26.52
CA ARG A 134 -9.54 -30.92 27.23
C ARG A 134 -8.20 -31.25 27.89
N ALA A 135 -7.99 -32.50 28.30
CA ALA A 135 -6.73 -32.94 28.90
C ALA A 135 -5.76 -33.59 27.88
N GLY A 136 -6.29 -34.09 26.76
CA GLY A 136 -5.51 -34.83 25.76
C GLY A 136 -4.91 -33.94 24.66
N ARG A 137 -3.67 -34.25 24.25
CA ARG A 137 -2.99 -33.63 23.09
C ARG A 137 -2.78 -34.60 21.92
N SER A 138 -3.62 -35.62 21.83
CA SER A 138 -3.58 -36.62 20.76
C SER A 138 -4.20 -36.10 19.45
N LEU A 139 -4.04 -36.84 18.36
CA LEU A 139 -4.49 -36.39 17.03
C LEU A 139 -6.02 -36.37 16.92
N GLU A 140 -6.72 -37.28 17.61
CA GLU A 140 -8.17 -37.34 17.70
C GLU A 140 -8.76 -36.14 18.45
N CYS A 141 -7.99 -35.56 19.37
CA CYS A 141 -8.40 -34.37 20.14
C CYS A 141 -7.94 -33.04 19.52
N ALA A 142 -7.25 -33.11 18.38
CA ALA A 142 -6.78 -31.92 17.69
C ALA A 142 -7.91 -31.25 16.91
N LEU A 143 -8.04 -29.94 17.10
CA LEU A 143 -8.92 -29.08 16.31
C LEU A 143 -8.20 -28.60 15.06
N ARG A 144 -8.93 -28.50 13.95
CA ARG A 144 -8.40 -28.05 12.67
C ARG A 144 -8.38 -26.54 12.61
N LEU A 145 -7.31 -25.98 12.04
CA LEU A 145 -7.33 -24.64 11.46
C LEU A 145 -7.70 -24.76 9.98
N ALA A 146 -8.69 -24.01 9.53
CA ALA A 146 -9.12 -24.02 8.14
C ALA A 146 -8.24 -23.10 7.27
N ARG A 147 -8.18 -23.38 5.96
CA ARG A 147 -7.53 -22.49 4.99
C ARG A 147 -8.45 -21.35 4.57
N ASP A 148 -9.74 -21.66 4.42
CA ASP A 148 -10.79 -20.75 3.97
C ASP A 148 -12.00 -20.84 4.94
N PRO A 149 -12.43 -19.72 5.53
CA PRO A 149 -13.55 -19.69 6.47
C PRO A 149 -14.92 -19.84 5.79
N ARG A 150 -14.99 -19.73 4.45
CA ARG A 150 -16.24 -19.85 3.67
C ARG A 150 -16.44 -21.26 3.10
N THR A 151 -15.37 -22.06 3.07
CA THR A 151 -15.42 -23.47 2.71
C THR A 151 -15.84 -24.35 3.90
N THR A 152 -16.41 -25.53 3.62
CA THR A 152 -16.81 -26.51 4.65
C THR A 152 -15.65 -26.86 5.59
N TYR A 153 -15.83 -26.70 6.90
CA TYR A 153 -14.78 -26.90 7.92
C TYR A 153 -14.19 -28.33 7.92
N ALA A 154 -15.03 -29.33 7.65
CA ALA A 154 -14.63 -30.74 7.63
C ALA A 154 -13.98 -31.19 6.31
N ALA A 155 -13.93 -30.32 5.28
CA ALA A 155 -13.39 -30.68 3.98
C ALA A 155 -11.90 -31.04 4.07
N ARG A 156 -11.49 -32.06 3.30
CA ARG A 156 -10.13 -32.64 3.36
C ARG A 156 -9.04 -31.65 2.94
N ASP A 157 -9.36 -30.82 1.96
CA ASP A 157 -8.51 -29.79 1.37
C ASP A 157 -8.53 -28.46 2.16
N ASN A 158 -9.54 -28.24 2.99
CA ASN A 158 -9.66 -27.03 3.82
C ASN A 158 -8.93 -27.14 5.17
N ALA A 159 -7.72 -27.72 5.18
CA ALA A 159 -6.91 -27.87 6.39
C ALA A 159 -5.58 -27.11 6.26
N ALA A 160 -5.38 -26.12 7.13
CA ALA A 160 -4.15 -25.35 7.25
C ALA A 160 -3.23 -25.89 8.37
N GLY A 161 -3.82 -26.43 9.44
CA GLY A 161 -3.06 -26.90 10.60
C GLY A 161 -3.92 -27.58 11.66
N ARG A 162 -3.27 -27.88 12.79
CA ARG A 162 -3.90 -28.46 13.99
C ARG A 162 -3.50 -27.69 15.23
N VAL A 163 -4.45 -27.53 16.14
CA VAL A 163 -4.30 -26.90 17.45
C VAL A 163 -5.07 -27.71 18.49
N TRP A 164 -4.71 -27.59 19.76
CA TRP A 164 -5.31 -28.33 20.86
C TRP A 164 -5.99 -27.39 21.84
N HIS A 165 -6.82 -27.97 22.70
CA HIS A 165 -7.41 -27.21 23.80
C HIS A 165 -6.33 -26.53 24.65
N GLY A 166 -6.57 -25.27 25.02
CA GLY A 166 -5.65 -24.49 25.84
C GLY A 166 -4.49 -23.88 25.05
N ASP A 167 -4.35 -24.17 23.75
CA ASP A 167 -3.35 -23.48 22.93
C ASP A 167 -3.70 -21.99 22.83
N ASP A 168 -2.72 -21.14 23.08
CA ASP A 168 -2.81 -19.70 22.88
C ASP A 168 -2.43 -19.35 21.45
N LEU A 169 -3.33 -18.65 20.78
CA LEU A 169 -3.17 -18.21 19.39
C LEU A 169 -3.23 -16.68 19.31
N SER A 170 -2.49 -16.12 18.37
CA SER A 170 -2.53 -14.70 18.04
C SER A 170 -3.57 -14.46 16.95
N ALA A 171 -4.74 -13.92 17.31
CA ALA A 171 -5.78 -13.53 16.36
C ALA A 171 -5.45 -12.17 15.74
N ARG A 172 -5.44 -12.10 14.41
CA ARG A 172 -5.21 -10.87 13.66
C ARG A 172 -6.51 -10.12 13.39
N CYS A 173 -7.54 -10.85 12.95
CA CYS A 173 -8.84 -10.27 12.63
C CYS A 173 -9.93 -11.35 12.65
N VAL A 174 -11.19 -10.91 12.57
CA VAL A 174 -12.37 -11.78 12.51
C VAL A 174 -13.22 -11.49 11.27
N VAL A 175 -13.73 -12.54 10.63
CA VAL A 175 -14.83 -12.45 9.67
C VAL A 175 -16.12 -12.97 10.30
N THR A 176 -17.25 -12.37 9.97
CA THR A 176 -18.56 -12.67 10.59
C THR A 176 -19.52 -13.40 9.65
N ASP A 177 -19.17 -13.47 8.36
CA ASP A 177 -19.90 -14.06 7.24
C ASP A 177 -19.32 -15.41 6.80
N GLY A 178 -18.51 -16.06 7.66
CA GLY A 178 -17.96 -17.37 7.34
C GLY A 178 -19.01 -18.48 7.42
N ARG A 179 -18.64 -19.66 6.92
CA ARG A 179 -19.47 -20.85 6.93
C ARG A 179 -19.89 -21.17 8.36
N MET A 180 -21.20 -21.36 8.59
CA MET A 180 -21.71 -21.73 9.91
C MET A 180 -21.11 -23.07 10.36
N VAL A 181 -20.56 -23.09 11.57
CA VAL A 181 -20.07 -24.31 12.22
C VAL A 181 -20.87 -24.53 13.50
N ARG A 182 -21.24 -25.79 13.75
CA ARG A 182 -21.83 -26.27 15.00
C ARG A 182 -20.80 -27.10 15.75
N ASP A 183 -20.68 -26.92 17.06
CA ASP A 183 -19.86 -27.77 17.92
C ASP A 183 -20.67 -28.95 18.50
N GLU A 184 -19.99 -29.83 19.23
CA GLU A 184 -20.57 -31.01 19.86
C GLU A 184 -21.54 -30.66 21.01
N ALA A 185 -21.49 -29.43 21.52
CA ALA A 185 -22.44 -28.92 22.50
C ALA A 185 -23.67 -28.24 21.85
N GLY A 186 -23.74 -28.23 20.52
CA GLY A 186 -24.83 -27.62 19.77
C GLY A 186 -24.74 -26.11 19.58
N ILE A 187 -23.64 -25.47 20.00
CA ILE A 187 -23.40 -24.04 19.81
C ILE A 187 -23.02 -23.81 18.34
N THR A 188 -23.57 -22.76 17.74
CA THR A 188 -23.32 -22.40 16.34
C THR A 188 -22.65 -21.04 16.23
N SER A 189 -21.76 -20.86 15.24
CA SER A 189 -21.20 -19.56 14.91
C SER A 189 -20.85 -19.44 13.44
N THR A 190 -21.00 -18.24 12.89
CA THR A 190 -20.48 -17.83 11.57
C THR A 190 -19.20 -16.99 11.70
N ARG A 191 -18.73 -16.76 12.93
CA ARG A 191 -17.50 -16.01 13.19
C ARG A 191 -16.29 -16.90 12.97
N TRP A 192 -15.27 -16.38 12.31
CA TRP A 192 -13.99 -17.06 12.11
C TRP A 192 -12.84 -16.11 12.38
N TYR A 193 -11.88 -16.57 13.16
CA TYR A 193 -10.72 -15.78 13.56
C TYR A 193 -9.51 -16.19 12.74
N LEU A 194 -8.87 -15.24 12.05
CA LEU A 194 -7.59 -15.46 11.40
C LEU A 194 -6.51 -15.48 12.48
N VAL A 195 -5.92 -16.65 12.71
CA VAL A 195 -5.01 -16.91 13.83
C VAL A 195 -3.64 -17.35 13.34
N ILE A 196 -2.63 -17.07 14.15
CA ILE A 196 -1.27 -17.62 14.01
C ILE A 196 -0.95 -18.37 15.30
N SER A 197 -0.54 -19.63 15.19
CA SER A 197 -0.12 -20.44 16.34
C SER A 197 1.29 -20.09 16.80
N GLY A 198 1.68 -20.52 18.00
CA GLY A 198 3.04 -20.34 18.51
C GLY A 198 4.13 -20.99 17.63
N GLN A 199 3.75 -21.96 16.80
CA GLN A 199 4.61 -22.62 15.80
C GLN A 199 4.60 -21.91 14.43
N GLY A 200 3.95 -20.75 14.31
CA GLY A 200 3.86 -19.97 13.07
C GLY A 200 2.83 -20.49 12.06
N VAL A 201 1.99 -21.45 12.43
CA VAL A 201 0.94 -21.95 11.52
C VAL A 201 -0.21 -20.94 11.49
N GLN A 202 -0.51 -20.43 10.30
CA GLN A 202 -1.63 -19.53 10.06
C GLN A 202 -2.85 -20.29 9.56
N GLY A 203 -4.03 -19.94 10.05
CA GLY A 203 -5.30 -20.44 9.51
C GLY A 203 -6.50 -19.83 10.21
N TRP A 204 -7.68 -20.35 9.92
CA TRP A 204 -8.94 -19.86 10.44
C TRP A 204 -9.49 -20.77 11.54
N LEU A 205 -9.75 -20.20 12.71
CA LEU A 205 -10.38 -20.88 13.83
C LEU A 205 -11.88 -20.49 13.90
N PRO A 206 -12.81 -21.47 13.85
CA PRO A 206 -14.23 -21.20 14.05
C PRO A 206 -14.50 -20.59 15.43
N GLY A 207 -15.46 -19.68 15.50
CA GLY A 207 -15.80 -19.00 16.75
C GLY A 207 -16.34 -19.91 17.85
N VAL A 208 -16.89 -21.07 17.47
CA VAL A 208 -17.29 -22.12 18.44
C VAL A 208 -16.10 -22.81 19.11
N ARG A 209 -14.89 -22.70 18.56
CA ARG A 209 -13.65 -23.30 19.08
C ARG A 209 -12.83 -22.32 19.92
N THR A 210 -13.44 -21.24 20.39
CA THR A 210 -12.82 -20.30 21.32
C THR A 210 -13.85 -19.74 22.28
N ARG A 211 -13.40 -19.32 23.47
CA ARG A 211 -14.19 -18.54 24.43
C ARG A 211 -13.61 -17.15 24.60
N ASN A 212 -13.18 -16.57 23.49
CA ASN A 212 -12.60 -15.24 23.50
C ASN A 212 -13.61 -14.21 24.05
N THR A 213 -13.19 -13.49 25.09
CA THR A 213 -13.94 -12.40 25.73
C THR A 213 -13.47 -11.02 25.30
N ARG A 214 -12.39 -10.95 24.49
CA ARG A 214 -11.79 -9.71 24.01
C ARG A 214 -12.24 -9.42 22.58
N GLU A 215 -12.41 -8.15 22.26
CA GLU A 215 -12.74 -7.75 20.89
C GLU A 215 -11.54 -7.95 19.97
N VAL A 216 -11.81 -8.55 18.81
CA VAL A 216 -10.84 -8.74 17.72
C VAL A 216 -11.33 -7.88 16.56
N PRO A 217 -10.46 -7.08 15.91
CA PRO A 217 -10.86 -6.22 14.80
C PRO A 217 -11.40 -7.05 13.63
N VAL A 218 -12.33 -6.47 12.88
CA VAL A 218 -12.87 -7.11 11.66
C VAL A 218 -11.80 -7.12 10.58
N CYS A 219 -11.72 -8.20 9.79
CA CYS A 219 -10.78 -8.27 8.68
C CYS A 219 -11.10 -7.20 7.62
N PRO A 220 -10.08 -6.62 6.97
CA PRO A 220 -10.30 -5.79 5.79
C PRO A 220 -11.01 -6.59 4.69
N THR A 221 -11.59 -5.91 3.71
CA THR A 221 -12.27 -6.59 2.60
C THR A 221 -11.27 -7.41 1.76
N GLY A 222 -11.65 -8.63 1.36
CA GLY A 222 -10.83 -9.48 0.48
C GLY A 222 -9.90 -10.49 1.17
N VAL A 223 -10.11 -10.77 2.46
CA VAL A 223 -9.37 -11.79 3.25
C VAL A 223 -10.15 -13.11 3.34
#